data_AF-A0A0W8DPX8-F1
#
_entry.id   AF-A0A0W8DPX8-F1
#
_cell.length_a   1.000
_cell.length_b   1.000
_cell.length_c   1.000
_cell.angle_alpha   90.00
_cell.angle_beta   90.00
_cell.angle_gamma   90.00
#
_symmetry.space_group_name_H-M   'P 1'
#
loop_
_entity.id
_entity.type
_entity.pdbx_description
1 polymer ?
#
loop_
_entity_poly.entity_id
_entity_poly.type
_entity_poly.pdbx_seq_one_letter_code
_entity_poly.pdbx_strand_id
1 'polypeptide(L)'
;MSLNMASKKSMTKKPEAASAAPSFGMRVDRTKYVNVTPRDLPPAPFRLEMHTHFHVKLESTQRVCGVVGIKLCELDTDFEFKADKCKWKVEYRRNTQRVSLNIAIFKTSKEEYVLEVQRREGDITALMHLYHELKSLFRRSQLLSEKTSSSNGVKRAAPKPLPKLPLSPESIQDGVSALKGLLESKYADAQMQGVLGAISMSTVEETRSGMAGLVPQLVSLGQSKNANVSRLVSAALARLCDHPQCRQAFIQSDGWQFIVDLAAGGADVTSEVQRESLHVVETLCPLYHDELAKSENAGRVLELVQQWQKIEDPRLKKHACNAHRALKEAGVLA
;
A
#
# COMPACT_ATOMS: atom_id res chain seq x y z
N MET A 1 -50.59 27.37 -50.09
CA MET A 1 -50.16 26.60 -48.91
C MET A 1 -49.20 25.53 -49.37
N SER A 2 -47.95 25.56 -48.88
CA SER A 2 -47.20 24.40 -48.38
C SER A 2 -45.76 24.83 -48.11
N LEU A 3 -45.36 24.61 -46.87
CA LEU A 3 -44.15 25.07 -46.21
C LEU A 3 -42.91 24.38 -46.75
N ASN A 4 -41.79 25.12 -46.86
CA ASN A 4 -40.46 24.53 -46.92
C ASN A 4 -39.64 25.03 -45.73
N MET A 5 -39.39 24.12 -44.78
CA MET A 5 -38.60 24.36 -43.57
C MET A 5 -37.10 24.40 -43.90
N ALA A 6 -36.42 25.45 -43.44
CA ALA A 6 -34.97 25.52 -43.39
C ALA A 6 -34.46 24.88 -42.09
N SER A 7 -33.79 23.73 -42.20
CA SER A 7 -33.05 23.12 -41.08
C SER A 7 -31.66 23.74 -40.95
N LYS A 8 -31.41 24.40 -39.81
CA LYS A 8 -30.09 24.89 -39.39
C LYS A 8 -29.14 23.71 -39.16
N LYS A 9 -28.00 23.70 -39.88
CA LYS A 9 -26.86 22.83 -39.58
C LYS A 9 -26.21 23.29 -38.27
N SER A 10 -26.37 22.50 -37.22
CA SER A 10 -25.56 22.56 -36.01
C SER A 10 -24.17 21.99 -36.32
N MET A 11 -23.11 22.79 -36.14
CA MET A 11 -21.73 22.32 -36.16
C MET A 11 -21.45 21.58 -34.86
N THR A 12 -21.47 20.25 -34.89
CA THR A 12 -20.96 19.40 -33.84
C THR A 12 -19.43 19.46 -33.84
N LYS A 13 -18.85 20.11 -32.82
CA LYS A 13 -17.44 19.98 -32.46
C LYS A 13 -17.13 18.49 -32.22
N LYS A 14 -16.11 17.98 -32.92
CA LYS A 14 -15.49 16.68 -32.66
C LYS A 14 -15.04 16.63 -31.18
N PRO A 15 -15.28 15.54 -30.44
CA PRO A 15 -14.67 15.35 -29.13
C PRO A 15 -13.15 15.22 -29.33
N GLU A 16 -12.39 16.06 -28.62
CA GLU A 16 -10.96 15.86 -28.41
C GLU A 16 -10.74 14.46 -27.86
N ALA A 17 -9.80 13.73 -28.48
CA ALA A 17 -9.41 12.41 -28.04
C ALA A 17 -8.89 12.52 -26.60
N ALA A 18 -9.60 11.89 -25.66
CA ALA A 18 -9.12 11.72 -24.30
C ALA A 18 -7.75 11.05 -24.37
N SER A 19 -6.69 11.81 -24.06
CA SER A 19 -5.33 11.29 -23.96
C SER A 19 -5.34 10.08 -23.03
N ALA A 20 -4.93 8.92 -23.54
CA ALA A 20 -4.84 7.70 -22.74
C ALA A 20 -4.05 7.99 -21.47
N ALA A 21 -4.60 7.62 -20.30
CA ALA A 21 -3.92 7.82 -19.03
C ALA A 21 -2.53 7.14 -19.06
N PRO A 22 -1.48 7.79 -18.54
CA PRO A 22 -0.15 7.20 -18.50
C PRO A 22 -0.19 5.83 -17.79
N SER A 23 0.35 4.80 -18.44
CA SER A 23 0.55 3.49 -17.83
C SER A 23 1.82 3.54 -16.98
N PHE A 24 1.68 3.37 -15.67
CA PHE A 24 2.81 3.24 -14.75
C PHE A 24 3.14 1.74 -14.66
N GLY A 25 4.29 1.34 -15.18
CA GLY A 25 4.69 -0.06 -15.30
C GLY A 25 4.82 -0.80 -13.95
N MET A 26 4.99 -2.12 -14.01
CA MET A 26 5.23 -2.93 -12.81
C MET A 26 6.59 -2.62 -12.17
N ARG A 27 6.70 -2.82 -10.85
CA ARG A 27 7.99 -2.76 -10.17
C ARG A 27 8.94 -3.79 -10.78
N VAL A 28 10.20 -3.40 -10.97
CA VAL A 28 11.27 -4.28 -11.41
C VAL A 28 12.22 -4.48 -10.25
N ASP A 29 12.60 -5.73 -9.99
CA ASP A 29 13.61 -6.01 -8.98
C ASP A 29 14.99 -5.58 -9.47
N ARG A 30 15.58 -4.61 -8.78
CA ARG A 30 16.92 -4.07 -9.07
C ARG A 30 17.97 -4.59 -8.08
N THR A 31 17.58 -5.48 -7.18
CA THR A 31 18.47 -6.01 -6.15
C THR A 31 19.55 -6.88 -6.79
N LYS A 32 20.82 -6.53 -6.55
CA LYS A 32 21.95 -7.33 -7.01
C LYS A 32 22.20 -8.47 -6.01
N TYR A 33 21.72 -9.67 -6.32
CA TYR A 33 21.95 -10.87 -5.51
C TYR A 33 23.34 -11.50 -5.77
N VAL A 34 24.39 -10.68 -5.73
CA VAL A 34 25.78 -11.12 -5.90
C VAL A 34 26.44 -11.31 -4.54
N ASN A 35 27.36 -12.28 -4.43
CA ASN A 35 28.10 -12.59 -3.19
C ASN A 35 27.19 -12.83 -1.97
N VAL A 36 26.01 -13.39 -2.20
CA VAL A 36 25.07 -13.76 -1.13
C VAL A 36 25.36 -15.18 -0.69
N THR A 37 25.54 -15.38 0.61
CA THR A 37 25.70 -16.72 1.20
C THR A 37 24.61 -16.95 2.23
N PRO A 38 23.67 -17.89 1.96
CA PRO A 38 22.68 -18.30 2.96
C PRO A 38 23.39 -18.87 4.19
N ARG A 39 22.90 -18.53 5.37
CA ARG A 39 23.43 -19.06 6.63
C ARG A 39 23.02 -20.52 6.77
N ASP A 40 23.83 -21.31 7.45
CA ASP A 40 23.42 -22.65 7.82
C ASP A 40 22.21 -22.59 8.76
N LEU A 41 21.29 -23.53 8.57
CA LEU A 41 20.15 -23.70 9.45
C LEU A 41 20.69 -24.04 10.86
N PRO A 42 20.35 -23.26 11.90
CA PRO A 42 20.86 -23.53 13.23
C PRO A 42 20.47 -24.93 13.72
N PRO A 43 21.32 -25.61 14.49
CA PRO A 43 21.02 -26.93 15.01
C PRO A 43 19.86 -26.89 16.02
N ALA A 44 19.30 -28.05 16.31
CA ALA A 44 18.33 -28.20 17.39
C ALA A 44 18.89 -27.58 18.69
N PRO A 45 18.06 -26.88 19.50
CA PRO A 45 16.60 -26.87 19.50
C PRO A 45 15.95 -25.82 18.59
N PHE A 46 16.69 -25.17 17.68
CA PHE A 46 16.11 -24.21 16.74
C PHE A 46 14.98 -24.83 15.92
N ARG A 47 13.87 -24.09 15.79
CA ARG A 47 12.70 -24.51 15.02
C ARG A 47 12.34 -23.45 13.99
N LEU A 48 12.11 -23.91 12.77
CA LEU A 48 11.46 -23.11 11.75
C LEU A 48 9.99 -22.88 12.13
N GLU A 49 9.42 -21.76 11.67
CA GLU A 49 7.99 -21.48 11.75
C GLU A 49 7.16 -22.61 11.14
N MET A 50 6.29 -23.24 11.94
CA MET A 50 5.71 -24.56 11.67
C MET A 50 4.91 -24.68 10.36
N HIS A 51 4.43 -23.57 9.78
CA HIS A 51 3.55 -23.57 8.61
C HIS A 51 3.96 -22.61 7.49
N THR A 52 5.06 -21.87 7.66
CA THR A 52 5.44 -20.79 6.75
C THR A 52 6.86 -20.95 6.21
N HIS A 53 7.34 -22.20 6.15
CA HIS A 53 8.56 -22.57 5.42
C HIS A 53 8.29 -23.61 4.32
N PHE A 54 9.20 -23.71 3.35
CA PHE A 54 9.24 -24.80 2.38
C PHE A 54 10.67 -25.05 1.88
N HIS A 55 10.92 -26.28 1.43
CA HIS A 55 12.23 -26.71 0.96
C HIS A 55 12.40 -26.43 -0.54
N VAL A 56 13.59 -26.01 -0.91
CA VAL A 56 14.00 -25.60 -2.25
C VAL A 56 15.26 -26.37 -2.63
N LYS A 57 15.34 -26.80 -3.89
CA LYS A 57 16.50 -27.49 -4.46
C LYS A 57 17.75 -26.62 -4.30
N LEU A 58 18.89 -27.26 -4.08
CA LEU A 58 20.17 -26.55 -4.03
C LEU A 58 20.57 -26.14 -5.45
N GLU A 59 20.27 -24.89 -5.75
CA GLU A 59 20.53 -24.22 -7.02
C GLU A 59 21.43 -23.00 -6.76
N SER A 60 21.77 -22.24 -7.80
CA SER A 60 22.45 -20.95 -7.59
C SER A 60 21.66 -20.08 -6.61
N THR A 61 22.32 -19.60 -5.54
CA THR A 61 21.69 -18.68 -4.56
C THR A 61 21.10 -17.47 -5.27
N GLN A 62 21.79 -16.96 -6.28
CA GLN A 62 21.32 -15.83 -7.09
C GLN A 62 19.97 -16.13 -7.77
N ARG A 63 19.80 -17.35 -8.30
CA ARG A 63 18.54 -17.78 -8.92
C ARG A 63 17.41 -17.85 -7.90
N VAL A 64 17.64 -18.45 -6.74
CA VAL A 64 16.65 -18.56 -5.66
C VAL A 64 16.23 -17.17 -5.18
N CYS A 65 17.20 -16.30 -4.90
CA CYS A 65 16.94 -14.91 -4.50
C CYS A 65 16.19 -14.13 -5.58
N GLY A 66 16.56 -14.30 -6.85
CA GLY A 66 15.89 -13.66 -7.99
C GLY A 66 14.41 -14.03 -8.08
N VAL A 67 14.06 -15.30 -7.87
CA VAL A 67 12.66 -15.75 -7.86
C VAL A 67 11.86 -15.09 -6.72
N VAL A 68 12.45 -14.96 -5.53
CA VAL A 68 11.82 -14.23 -4.41
C VAL A 68 11.59 -12.77 -4.79
N GLY A 69 12.63 -12.10 -5.27
CA GLY A 69 12.59 -10.68 -5.63
C GLY A 69 11.58 -10.36 -6.73
N ILE A 70 11.53 -11.16 -7.79
CA ILE A 70 10.52 -11.06 -8.84
C ILE A 70 9.11 -11.16 -8.24
N LYS A 71 8.87 -12.14 -7.36
CA LYS A 71 7.54 -12.32 -6.77
C LYS A 71 7.15 -11.17 -5.86
N LEU A 72 8.10 -10.64 -5.09
CA LEU A 72 7.88 -9.48 -4.23
C LEU A 72 7.51 -8.24 -5.06
N CYS A 73 8.11 -8.06 -6.24
CA CYS A 73 7.72 -7.01 -7.18
C CYS A 73 6.36 -7.26 -7.84
N GLU A 74 6.06 -8.50 -8.25
CA GLU A 74 4.73 -8.88 -8.79
C GLU A 74 3.59 -8.63 -7.79
N LEU A 75 3.84 -8.90 -6.51
CA LEU A 75 2.88 -8.67 -5.42
C LEU A 75 2.86 -7.21 -4.93
N ASP A 76 3.58 -6.32 -5.62
CA ASP A 76 3.65 -4.88 -5.30
C ASP A 76 4.05 -4.59 -3.84
N THR A 77 5.02 -5.36 -3.33
CA THR A 77 5.49 -5.24 -1.93
C THR A 77 6.63 -4.22 -1.81
N ASP A 78 6.74 -3.57 -0.65
CA ASP A 78 7.98 -2.86 -0.29
C ASP A 78 8.91 -3.82 0.43
N PHE A 79 10.17 -3.87 0.01
CA PHE A 79 11.13 -4.74 0.66
C PHE A 79 12.55 -4.16 0.66
N GLU A 80 13.31 -4.62 1.65
CA GLU A 80 14.74 -4.37 1.79
C GLU A 80 15.47 -5.72 1.88
N PHE A 81 16.44 -5.95 1.01
CA PHE A 81 17.28 -7.15 1.06
C PHE A 81 18.54 -6.91 1.89
N LYS A 82 18.79 -7.80 2.85
CA LYS A 82 19.99 -7.85 3.70
C LYS A 82 20.88 -9.00 3.25
N ALA A 83 21.89 -8.68 2.43
CA ALA A 83 22.79 -9.66 1.82
C ALA A 83 23.54 -10.50 2.86
N ASP A 84 23.97 -9.88 3.97
CA ASP A 84 24.66 -10.53 5.11
C ASP A 84 23.82 -11.58 5.86
N LYS A 85 22.50 -11.55 5.65
CA LYS A 85 21.53 -12.46 6.27
C LYS A 85 20.79 -13.31 5.25
N CYS A 86 21.04 -13.12 3.95
CA CYS A 86 20.22 -13.66 2.88
C CYS A 86 18.71 -13.52 3.17
N LYS A 87 18.30 -12.30 3.56
CA LYS A 87 17.00 -12.05 4.17
C LYS A 87 16.33 -10.80 3.60
N TRP A 88 15.05 -10.89 3.28
CA TRP A 88 14.21 -9.73 2.97
C TRP A 88 13.45 -9.30 4.22
N LYS A 89 13.37 -8.00 4.46
CA LYS A 89 12.32 -7.38 5.27
C LYS A 89 11.24 -6.91 4.30
N VAL A 90 9.99 -7.30 4.53
CA VAL A 90 8.89 -7.07 3.58
C VAL A 90 7.72 -6.43 4.29
N GLU A 91 7.18 -5.37 3.70
CA GLU A 91 5.87 -4.81 4.01
C GLU A 91 4.92 -5.18 2.87
N TYR A 92 4.01 -6.11 3.15
CA TYR A 92 3.02 -6.58 2.19
C TYR A 92 1.63 -6.05 2.54
N ARG A 93 0.91 -5.57 1.52
CA ARG A 93 -0.47 -5.09 1.63
C ARG A 93 -1.35 -5.78 0.60
N ARG A 94 -2.56 -6.10 1.03
CA ARG A 94 -3.61 -6.66 0.18
C ARG A 94 -4.94 -6.11 0.66
N ASN A 95 -5.56 -5.25 -0.16
CA ASN A 95 -6.78 -4.54 0.19
C ASN A 95 -6.61 -3.75 1.51
N THR A 96 -7.34 -4.13 2.57
CA THR A 96 -7.28 -3.54 3.92
C THR A 96 -6.26 -4.24 4.82
N GLN A 97 -5.69 -5.36 4.39
CA GLN A 97 -4.78 -6.16 5.20
C GLN A 97 -3.33 -5.72 4.96
N ARG A 98 -2.55 -5.65 6.04
CA ARG A 98 -1.10 -5.39 6.02
C ARG A 98 -0.38 -6.43 6.85
N VAL A 99 0.82 -6.82 6.42
CA VAL A 99 1.73 -7.63 7.22
C VAL A 99 3.18 -7.16 7.03
N SER A 100 3.88 -7.01 8.15
CA SER A 100 5.33 -6.90 8.18
C SER A 100 5.91 -8.29 8.44
N LEU A 101 6.81 -8.75 7.57
CA LEU A 101 7.40 -10.08 7.65
C LEU A 101 8.86 -10.09 7.21
N ASN A 102 9.58 -11.14 7.61
CA ASN A 102 10.89 -11.44 7.05
C ASN A 102 10.79 -12.69 6.17
N ILE A 103 11.54 -12.70 5.07
CA ILE A 103 11.81 -13.91 4.30
C ILE A 103 13.29 -14.23 4.46
N ALA A 104 13.64 -15.42 4.95
CA ALA A 104 15.01 -15.85 5.13
C ALA A 104 15.27 -17.14 4.35
N ILE A 105 16.48 -17.27 3.80
CA ILE A 105 16.95 -18.51 3.18
C ILE A 105 18.06 -19.08 4.05
N PHE A 106 17.92 -20.35 4.42
CA PHE A 106 18.95 -21.12 5.11
C PHE A 106 19.45 -22.26 4.25
N LYS A 107 20.73 -22.60 4.41
CA LYS A 107 21.32 -23.83 3.88
C LYS A 107 21.11 -24.95 4.90
N THR A 108 20.59 -26.09 4.45
CA THR A 108 20.39 -27.26 5.31
C THR A 108 21.56 -28.23 5.16
N SER A 109 21.75 -29.10 6.16
CA SER A 109 22.76 -30.17 6.10
C SER A 109 22.48 -31.24 5.03
N LYS A 110 21.27 -31.26 4.45
CA LYS A 110 20.85 -32.21 3.42
C LYS A 110 21.08 -31.69 1.99
N GLU A 111 21.97 -30.72 1.82
CA GLU A 111 22.24 -30.08 0.53
C GLU A 111 20.95 -29.55 -0.14
N GLU A 112 20.11 -28.87 0.65
CA GLU A 112 18.91 -28.18 0.19
C GLU A 112 18.85 -26.78 0.82
N TYR A 113 18.12 -25.86 0.20
CA TYR A 113 17.73 -24.63 0.86
C TYR A 113 16.37 -24.79 1.55
N VAL A 114 16.17 -24.05 2.63
CA VAL A 114 14.86 -23.85 3.21
C VAL A 114 14.55 -22.36 3.24
N LEU A 115 13.39 -22.01 2.71
CA LEU A 115 12.90 -20.66 2.66
C LEU A 115 11.83 -20.51 3.73
N GLU A 116 12.04 -19.59 4.65
CA GLU A 116 11.18 -19.34 5.81
C GLU A 116 10.58 -17.94 5.74
N VAL A 117 9.27 -17.84 5.94
CA VAL A 117 8.51 -16.59 6.00
C VAL A 117 8.07 -16.36 7.44
N GLN A 118 8.65 -15.38 8.11
CA GLN A 118 8.46 -15.11 9.53
C GLN A 118 7.58 -13.87 9.72
N ARG A 119 6.42 -14.02 10.35
CA ARG A 119 5.56 -12.88 10.71
C ARG A 119 6.28 -12.00 11.73
N ARG A 120 6.24 -10.69 11.55
CA ARG A 120 6.70 -9.71 12.55
C ARG A 120 5.52 -8.95 13.14
N GLU A 121 4.62 -8.50 12.28
CA GLU A 121 3.43 -7.72 12.66
C GLU A 121 2.34 -7.85 11.59
N GLY A 122 1.08 -7.57 11.94
CA GLY A 122 -0.03 -7.46 10.98
C GLY A 122 -0.78 -8.77 10.74
N ASP A 123 -1.52 -8.89 9.64
CA ASP A 123 -2.55 -9.90 9.40
C ASP A 123 -2.00 -11.25 8.90
N ILE A 124 -2.46 -12.35 9.51
CA ILE A 124 -2.02 -13.72 9.17
C ILE A 124 -2.55 -14.18 7.80
N THR A 125 -3.73 -13.72 7.39
CA THR A 125 -4.31 -14.02 6.07
C THR A 125 -3.49 -13.39 4.96
N ALA A 126 -3.04 -12.15 5.14
CA ALA A 126 -2.12 -11.50 4.22
C ALA A 126 -0.79 -12.26 4.13
N LEU A 127 -0.23 -12.69 5.26
CA LEU A 127 0.98 -13.52 5.27
C LEU A 127 0.78 -14.81 4.49
N MET A 128 -0.29 -15.55 4.78
CA MET A 128 -0.53 -16.84 4.16
C MET A 128 -0.75 -16.68 2.66
N HIS A 129 -1.45 -15.62 2.22
CA HIS A 129 -1.55 -15.31 0.80
C HIS A 129 -0.17 -15.14 0.14
N LEU A 130 0.70 -14.29 0.71
CA LEU A 130 2.06 -14.09 0.17
C LEU A 130 2.86 -15.40 0.16
N TYR A 131 2.80 -16.18 1.24
CA TYR A 131 3.48 -17.47 1.33
C TYR A 131 3.02 -18.44 0.23
N HIS A 132 1.71 -18.55 -0.01
CA HIS A 132 1.16 -19.43 -1.04
C HIS A 132 1.56 -19.00 -2.45
N GLU A 133 1.50 -17.69 -2.71
CA GLU A 133 1.93 -17.09 -3.97
C GLU A 133 3.41 -17.35 -4.25
N LEU A 134 4.26 -17.21 -3.23
CA LEU A 134 5.68 -17.50 -3.32
C LEU A 134 5.93 -18.99 -3.59
N LYS A 135 5.36 -19.87 -2.76
CA LYS A 135 5.48 -21.32 -2.93
C LYS A 135 4.98 -21.80 -4.29
N SER A 136 3.90 -21.19 -4.80
CA SER A 136 3.35 -21.47 -6.13
C SER A 136 4.34 -21.08 -7.24
N LEU A 137 4.99 -19.91 -7.14
CA LEU A 137 6.02 -19.52 -8.10
C LEU A 137 7.23 -20.47 -8.08
N PHE A 138 7.69 -20.86 -6.89
CA PHE A 138 8.77 -21.85 -6.75
C PHE A 138 8.40 -23.21 -7.36
N ARG A 139 7.14 -23.64 -7.21
CA ARG A 139 6.63 -24.85 -7.86
C ARG A 139 6.68 -24.72 -9.38
N ARG A 140 6.15 -23.62 -9.94
CA ARG A 140 6.15 -23.35 -11.39
C ARG A 140 7.57 -23.23 -11.95
N SER A 141 8.51 -22.75 -11.15
CA SER A 141 9.93 -22.64 -11.50
C SER A 141 10.71 -23.95 -11.32
N GLN A 142 10.04 -25.04 -10.93
CA GLN A 142 10.63 -26.36 -10.67
C GLN A 142 11.72 -26.38 -9.57
N LEU A 143 11.67 -25.40 -8.66
CA LEU A 143 12.67 -25.20 -7.61
C LEU A 143 12.30 -25.85 -6.27
N LEU A 144 11.08 -26.37 -6.08
CA LEU A 144 10.72 -27.05 -4.83
C LEU A 144 11.41 -28.41 -4.70
N SER A 145 11.88 -28.74 -3.50
CA SER A 145 12.33 -30.10 -3.18
C SER A 145 11.12 -31.01 -2.99
N GLU A 146 11.01 -32.10 -3.75
CA GLU A 146 9.81 -32.96 -3.86
C GLU A 146 9.49 -33.82 -2.61
N LYS A 147 9.98 -33.46 -1.42
CA LYS A 147 9.84 -34.29 -0.21
C LYS A 147 8.49 -34.20 0.52
N THR A 148 7.46 -33.63 -0.09
CA THR A 148 6.11 -33.70 0.50
C THR A 148 5.23 -34.58 -0.36
N SER A 149 4.95 -35.78 0.15
CA SER A 149 3.67 -36.43 -0.06
C SER A 149 2.60 -35.35 0.10
N SER A 150 1.80 -35.13 -0.93
CA SER A 150 0.61 -34.32 -0.79
C SER A 150 -0.27 -35.03 0.21
N SER A 151 -0.16 -34.69 1.51
CA SER A 151 -1.30 -34.92 2.38
C SER A 151 -2.38 -34.04 1.76
N ASN A 152 -3.32 -34.70 1.10
CA ASN A 152 -4.61 -34.12 0.80
C ASN A 152 -5.26 -33.91 2.17
N GLY A 153 -4.78 -32.91 2.91
CA GLY A 153 -5.48 -32.41 4.08
C GLY A 153 -6.90 -32.15 3.63
N VAL A 154 -7.86 -32.65 4.42
CA VAL A 154 -9.29 -32.53 4.13
C VAL A 154 -9.55 -31.07 3.78
N LYS A 155 -9.72 -30.78 2.48
CA LYS A 155 -10.10 -29.47 2.00
C LYS A 155 -11.54 -29.29 2.47
N ARG A 156 -11.73 -28.77 3.69
CA ARG A 156 -13.05 -28.27 4.09
C ARG A 156 -13.46 -27.29 3.00
N ALA A 157 -14.61 -27.54 2.40
CA ALA A 157 -15.19 -26.60 1.47
C ALA A 157 -15.18 -25.22 2.16
N ALA A 158 -14.63 -24.22 1.48
CA ALA A 158 -14.71 -22.86 1.98
C ALA A 158 -16.21 -22.57 2.23
N PRO A 159 -16.57 -22.00 3.41
CA PRO A 159 -17.93 -21.59 3.67
C PRO A 159 -18.41 -20.75 2.49
N LYS A 160 -19.63 -21.03 1.99
CA LYS A 160 -20.22 -20.19 0.94
C LYS A 160 -20.20 -18.75 1.44
N PRO A 161 -19.72 -17.78 0.63
CA PRO A 161 -19.72 -16.39 1.03
C PRO A 161 -21.14 -16.00 1.45
N LEU A 162 -21.30 -15.49 2.66
CA LEU A 162 -22.58 -14.93 3.08
C LEU A 162 -22.93 -13.76 2.14
N PRO A 163 -24.22 -13.56 1.81
CA PRO A 163 -24.64 -12.38 1.08
C PRO A 163 -24.17 -11.13 1.84
N LYS A 164 -23.49 -10.20 1.16
CA LYS A 164 -23.17 -8.89 1.73
C LYS A 164 -24.48 -8.11 1.83
N LEU A 165 -25.07 -8.06 3.01
CA LEU A 165 -26.19 -7.16 3.28
C LEU A 165 -25.66 -5.74 3.43
N PRO A 166 -26.34 -4.72 2.87
CA PRO A 166 -25.98 -3.34 3.11
C PRO A 166 -26.07 -3.04 4.62
N LEU A 167 -25.09 -2.30 5.13
CA LEU A 167 -25.09 -1.86 6.53
C LEU A 167 -26.20 -0.84 6.74
N SER A 168 -26.92 -0.93 7.86
CA SER A 168 -27.90 0.10 8.22
C SER A 168 -27.17 1.41 8.60
N PRO A 169 -27.78 2.58 8.38
CA PRO A 169 -27.18 3.87 8.78
C PRO A 169 -26.78 3.91 10.27
N GLU A 170 -27.57 3.30 11.15
CA GLU A 170 -27.29 3.19 12.59
C GLU A 170 -26.05 2.34 12.84
N SER A 171 -25.92 1.21 12.14
CA SER A 171 -24.73 0.35 12.25
C SER A 171 -23.46 1.06 11.78
N ILE A 172 -23.56 1.90 10.74
CA ILE A 172 -22.45 2.72 10.28
C ILE A 172 -22.08 3.76 11.34
N GLN A 173 -23.07 4.47 11.89
CA GLN A 173 -22.86 5.48 12.90
C GLN A 173 -22.25 4.92 14.19
N ASP A 174 -22.72 3.76 14.64
CA ASP A 174 -22.17 3.04 15.79
C ASP A 174 -20.73 2.62 15.54
N GLY A 175 -20.44 2.10 14.33
CA GLY A 175 -19.08 1.76 13.91
C GLY A 175 -18.16 2.98 13.94
N VAL A 176 -18.58 4.10 13.36
CA VAL A 176 -17.82 5.36 13.38
C VAL A 176 -17.60 5.86 14.81
N SER A 177 -18.61 5.78 15.67
CA SER A 177 -18.52 6.17 17.08
C SER A 177 -17.50 5.31 17.84
N ALA A 178 -17.53 3.99 17.63
CA ALA A 178 -16.55 3.08 18.22
C ALA A 178 -15.12 3.38 17.75
N LEU A 179 -14.93 3.66 16.45
CA LEU A 179 -13.63 4.08 15.93
C LEU A 179 -13.16 5.39 16.56
N LYS A 180 -14.04 6.37 16.72
CA LYS A 180 -13.72 7.63 17.40
C LYS A 180 -13.19 7.38 18.81
N GLY A 181 -13.87 6.55 19.61
CA GLY A 181 -13.43 6.20 20.96
C GLY A 181 -12.05 5.52 20.99
N LEU A 182 -11.73 4.69 20.00
CA LEU A 182 -10.40 4.08 19.86
C LEU A 182 -9.32 5.12 19.50
N LEU A 183 -9.62 6.04 18.58
CA LEU A 183 -8.71 7.12 18.17
C LEU A 183 -8.44 8.13 19.30
N GLU A 184 -9.40 8.34 20.20
CA GLU A 184 -9.27 9.23 21.37
C GLU A 184 -8.62 8.54 22.60
N SER A 185 -8.37 7.23 22.51
CA SER A 185 -7.73 6.48 23.60
C SER A 185 -6.32 7.02 23.90
N LYS A 186 -5.90 6.93 25.16
CA LYS A 186 -4.52 7.23 25.58
C LYS A 186 -3.51 6.14 25.21
N TYR A 187 -3.99 4.95 24.83
CA TYR A 187 -3.14 3.80 24.54
C TYR A 187 -2.89 3.68 23.04
N ALA A 188 -1.62 3.58 22.65
CA ALA A 188 -1.21 3.55 21.25
C ALA A 188 -1.74 2.32 20.49
N ASP A 189 -1.88 1.18 21.14
CA ASP A 189 -2.48 -0.03 20.56
C ASP A 189 -3.94 0.18 20.19
N ALA A 190 -4.74 0.79 21.07
CA ALA A 190 -6.12 1.18 20.79
C ALA A 190 -6.20 2.19 19.64
N GLN A 191 -5.34 3.22 19.65
CA GLN A 191 -5.25 4.18 18.54
C GLN A 191 -4.93 3.49 17.22
N MET A 192 -3.95 2.58 17.19
CA MET A 192 -3.61 1.80 15.99
C MET A 192 -4.82 0.98 15.50
N GLN A 193 -5.58 0.34 16.39
CA GLN A 193 -6.80 -0.37 16.01
C GLN A 193 -7.86 0.59 15.45
N GLY A 194 -8.01 1.79 16.02
CA GLY A 194 -8.88 2.83 15.49
C GLY A 194 -8.50 3.25 14.07
N VAL A 195 -7.21 3.48 13.81
CA VAL A 195 -6.71 3.85 12.47
C VAL A 195 -6.90 2.71 11.46
N LEU A 196 -6.58 1.47 11.85
CA LEU A 196 -6.80 0.29 10.99
C LEU A 196 -8.29 0.05 10.71
N GLY A 197 -9.15 0.29 11.68
CA GLY A 197 -10.60 0.24 11.52
C GLY A 197 -11.10 1.30 10.54
N ALA A 198 -10.60 2.54 10.62
CA ALA A 198 -10.91 3.61 9.68
C ALA A 198 -10.44 3.26 8.25
N ILE A 199 -9.24 2.70 8.10
CA ILE A 199 -8.75 2.17 6.81
C ILE A 199 -9.71 1.10 6.28
N SER A 200 -10.13 0.16 7.12
CA SER A 200 -11.01 -0.93 6.70
C SER A 200 -12.39 -0.41 6.27
N MET A 201 -13.01 0.45 7.08
CA MET A 201 -14.32 1.03 6.77
C MET A 201 -14.26 1.89 5.51
N SER A 202 -13.16 2.61 5.26
CA SER A 202 -12.98 3.43 4.04
C SER A 202 -13.03 2.66 2.71
N THR A 203 -13.03 1.34 2.74
CA THR A 203 -13.25 0.53 1.53
C THR A 203 -14.71 0.30 1.17
N VAL A 204 -15.63 0.69 2.06
CA VAL A 204 -17.08 0.62 1.87
C VAL A 204 -17.59 2.03 1.61
N GLU A 205 -18.00 2.31 0.37
CA GLU A 205 -18.37 3.66 -0.09
C GLU A 205 -19.44 4.30 0.79
N GLU A 206 -20.44 3.51 1.21
CA GLU A 206 -21.58 3.94 2.03
C GLU A 206 -21.15 4.46 3.41
N THR A 207 -19.97 4.08 3.90
CA THR A 207 -19.47 4.51 5.21
C THR A 207 -18.63 5.78 5.15
N ARG A 208 -18.13 6.16 3.97
CA ARG A 208 -17.12 7.22 3.82
C ARG A 208 -17.61 8.58 4.28
N SER A 209 -18.86 8.92 3.96
CA SER A 209 -19.46 10.19 4.37
C SER A 209 -19.53 10.34 5.89
N GLY A 210 -19.92 9.28 6.61
CA GLY A 210 -20.01 9.25 8.08
C GLY A 210 -18.64 9.37 8.77
N MET A 211 -17.56 8.97 8.09
CA MET A 211 -16.20 9.03 8.64
C MET A 211 -15.55 10.41 8.57
N ALA A 212 -16.16 11.40 7.91
CA ALA A 212 -15.61 12.77 7.85
C ALA A 212 -15.32 13.34 9.24
N GLY A 213 -16.15 13.01 10.24
CA GLY A 213 -15.96 13.42 11.63
C GLY A 213 -14.72 12.82 12.32
N LEU A 214 -14.08 11.80 11.74
CA LEU A 214 -12.85 11.19 12.26
C LEU A 214 -11.58 11.90 11.76
N VAL A 215 -11.68 12.67 10.68
CA VAL A 215 -10.51 13.27 10.00
C VAL A 215 -9.69 14.19 10.90
N PRO A 216 -10.28 15.12 11.68
CA PRO A 216 -9.48 15.98 12.57
C PRO A 216 -8.71 15.20 13.63
N GLN A 217 -9.31 14.14 14.18
CA GLN A 217 -8.64 13.27 15.16
C GLN A 217 -7.51 12.47 14.53
N LEU A 218 -7.70 11.98 13.29
CA LEU A 218 -6.64 11.31 12.54
C LEU A 218 -5.46 12.24 12.28
N VAL A 219 -5.72 13.49 11.89
CA VAL A 219 -4.67 14.52 11.70
C VAL A 219 -3.89 14.76 12.99
N SER A 220 -4.58 14.96 14.12
CA SER A 220 -3.96 15.11 15.44
C SER A 220 -3.07 13.90 15.82
N LEU A 221 -3.55 12.67 15.59
CA LEU A 221 -2.76 11.46 15.82
C LEU A 221 -1.56 11.34 14.87
N GLY A 222 -1.69 11.80 13.63
CA GLY A 222 -0.62 11.86 12.63
C GLY A 222 0.56 12.70 13.12
N GLN A 223 0.26 13.80 13.79
CA GLN A 223 1.21 14.73 14.38
C GLN A 223 1.76 14.28 15.75
N SER A 224 1.30 13.14 16.27
CA SER A 224 1.77 12.61 17.56
C SER A 224 3.19 12.05 17.48
N LYS A 225 3.84 11.90 18.64
CA LYS A 225 5.19 11.32 18.75
C LYS A 225 5.25 9.82 18.47
N ASN A 226 4.12 9.13 18.32
CA ASN A 226 4.11 7.69 18.10
C ASN A 226 4.28 7.37 16.61
N ALA A 227 5.51 7.01 16.23
CA ALA A 227 5.87 6.70 14.85
C ALA A 227 5.11 5.50 14.23
N ASN A 228 4.52 4.60 15.04
CA ASN A 228 3.71 3.50 14.51
C ASN A 228 2.30 3.98 14.16
N VAL A 229 1.68 4.79 15.04
CA VAL A 229 0.37 5.40 14.80
C VAL A 229 0.45 6.39 13.64
N SER A 230 1.39 7.33 13.69
CA SER A 230 1.59 8.37 12.67
C SER A 230 1.76 7.80 11.26
N ARG A 231 2.51 6.70 11.13
CA ARG A 231 2.70 6.00 9.85
C ARG A 231 1.38 5.51 9.26
N LEU A 232 0.53 4.88 10.08
CA LEU A 232 -0.76 4.34 9.64
C LEU A 232 -1.77 5.43 9.28
N VAL A 233 -1.69 6.59 9.95
CA VAL A 233 -2.60 7.72 9.72
C VAL A 233 -2.55 8.21 8.27
N SER A 234 -1.36 8.31 7.66
CA SER A 234 -1.23 8.72 6.26
C SER A 234 -2.09 7.86 5.32
N ALA A 235 -2.07 6.53 5.51
CA ALA A 235 -2.85 5.57 4.73
C ALA A 235 -4.36 5.64 5.00
N ALA A 236 -4.78 6.09 6.18
CA ALA A 236 -6.19 6.34 6.49
C ALA A 236 -6.68 7.62 5.81
N LEU A 237 -5.91 8.70 5.95
CA LEU A 237 -6.22 10.00 5.37
C LEU A 237 -6.26 9.95 3.85
N ALA A 238 -5.32 9.24 3.22
CA ALA A 238 -5.27 9.04 1.78
C ALA A 238 -6.58 8.44 1.24
N ARG A 239 -7.05 7.34 1.84
CA ARG A 239 -8.32 6.69 1.47
C ARG A 239 -9.55 7.53 1.79
N LEU A 240 -9.55 8.23 2.92
CA LEU A 240 -10.69 9.07 3.30
C LEU A 240 -10.81 10.28 2.37
N CYS A 241 -9.69 10.90 1.99
CA CYS A 241 -9.66 12.06 1.10
C CYS A 241 -10.13 11.74 -0.32
N ASP A 242 -10.28 10.48 -0.72
CA ASP A 242 -11.00 10.15 -1.96
C ASP A 242 -12.47 10.63 -1.93
N HIS A 243 -13.04 10.85 -0.74
CA HIS A 243 -14.43 11.27 -0.56
C HIS A 243 -14.56 12.79 -0.28
N PRO A 244 -15.46 13.53 -0.97
CA PRO A 244 -15.57 15.00 -0.86
C PRO A 244 -15.73 15.54 0.56
N GLN A 245 -16.58 14.94 1.40
CA GLN A 245 -16.84 15.38 2.76
C GLN A 245 -15.60 15.23 3.66
N CYS A 246 -14.83 14.17 3.44
CA CYS A 246 -13.58 13.95 4.18
C CYS A 246 -12.49 14.91 3.73
N ARG A 247 -12.42 15.26 2.43
CA ARG A 247 -11.54 16.34 1.95
C ARG A 247 -11.86 17.64 2.67
N GLN A 248 -13.13 18.03 2.70
CA GLN A 248 -13.55 19.26 3.35
C GLN A 248 -13.20 19.26 4.85
N ALA A 249 -13.40 18.14 5.55
CA ALA A 249 -13.00 17.99 6.95
C ALA A 249 -11.48 18.07 7.14
N PHE A 250 -10.70 17.53 6.19
CA PHE A 250 -9.23 17.62 6.22
C PHE A 250 -8.75 19.05 6.05
N ILE A 251 -9.30 19.76 5.07
CA ILE A 251 -8.98 21.16 4.78
C ILE A 251 -9.27 22.06 5.98
N GLN A 252 -10.35 21.77 6.72
CA GLN A 252 -10.73 22.51 7.92
C GLN A 252 -9.89 22.14 9.15
N SER A 253 -8.95 21.20 9.00
CA SER A 253 -8.03 20.79 10.06
C SER A 253 -6.63 21.32 9.78
N ASP A 254 -5.80 21.44 10.81
CA ASP A 254 -4.41 21.90 10.70
C ASP A 254 -3.46 20.79 10.20
N GLY A 255 -3.91 20.00 9.22
CA GLY A 255 -3.20 18.81 8.73
C GLY A 255 -2.28 19.04 7.54
N TRP A 256 -2.30 20.23 6.95
CA TRP A 256 -1.66 20.49 5.67
C TRP A 256 -0.14 20.39 5.72
N GLN A 257 0.48 21.12 6.66
CA GLN A 257 1.93 21.07 6.88
C GLN A 257 2.41 19.63 7.14
N PHE A 258 1.69 18.90 8.00
CA PHE A 258 1.97 17.50 8.30
C PHE A 258 1.99 16.60 7.05
N ILE A 259 0.99 16.70 6.18
CA ILE A 259 0.95 15.90 4.95
C ILE A 259 2.02 16.34 3.95
N VAL A 260 2.30 17.64 3.83
CA VAL A 260 3.34 18.17 2.94
C VAL A 260 4.73 17.69 3.37
N ASP A 261 5.03 17.70 4.67
CA ASP A 261 6.31 17.20 5.20
C ASP A 261 6.52 15.72 4.86
N LEU A 262 5.48 14.92 5.02
CA LEU A 262 5.51 13.50 4.66
C LEU A 262 5.62 13.29 3.14
N ALA A 263 4.89 14.05 2.33
CA ALA A 263 4.93 13.96 0.86
C ALA A 263 6.30 14.40 0.29
N ALA A 264 6.94 15.39 0.90
CA ALA A 264 8.30 15.83 0.55
C ALA A 264 9.34 14.74 0.79
N GLY A 265 9.03 13.75 1.63
CA GLY A 265 9.91 12.65 2.00
C GLY A 265 11.11 13.10 2.84
N GLY A 266 12.02 12.18 3.11
CA GLY A 266 13.20 12.42 3.93
C GLY A 266 13.78 11.12 4.44
N ALA A 267 14.89 11.19 5.19
CA ALA A 267 15.53 9.99 5.74
C ALA A 267 14.61 9.20 6.69
N ASP A 268 13.73 9.91 7.42
CA ASP A 268 12.84 9.32 8.41
C ASP A 268 11.45 8.97 7.85
N VAL A 269 11.18 9.31 6.59
CA VAL A 269 9.88 9.04 5.94
C VAL A 269 10.00 7.78 5.10
N THR A 270 9.18 6.78 5.41
CA THR A 270 9.13 5.56 4.59
C THR A 270 8.49 5.86 3.24
N SER A 271 8.90 5.15 2.20
CA SER A 271 8.32 5.32 0.85
C SER A 271 6.82 5.11 0.82
N GLU A 272 6.27 4.28 1.71
CA GLU A 272 4.83 4.14 1.90
C GLU A 272 4.19 5.45 2.34
N VAL A 273 4.66 6.00 3.45
CA VAL A 273 4.09 7.23 4.01
C VAL A 273 4.21 8.36 3.00
N GLN A 274 5.33 8.47 2.32
CA GLN A 274 5.52 9.47 1.27
C GLN A 274 4.48 9.32 0.14
N ARG A 275 4.21 8.09 -0.32
CA ARG A 275 3.22 7.83 -1.38
C ARG A 275 1.80 8.17 -0.94
N GLU A 276 1.39 7.71 0.23
CA GLU A 276 0.04 7.96 0.77
C GLU A 276 -0.16 9.46 1.01
N SER A 277 0.84 10.15 1.55
CA SER A 277 0.79 11.60 1.73
C SER A 277 0.80 12.36 0.41
N LEU A 278 1.58 11.93 -0.59
CA LEU A 278 1.55 12.55 -1.92
C LEU A 278 0.20 12.32 -2.61
N HIS A 279 -0.46 11.18 -2.38
CA HIS A 279 -1.84 10.95 -2.83
C HIS A 279 -2.82 11.91 -2.15
N VAL A 280 -2.69 12.17 -0.85
CA VAL A 280 -3.50 13.22 -0.19
C VAL A 280 -3.27 14.59 -0.85
N VAL A 281 -2.01 14.96 -1.10
CA VAL A 281 -1.66 16.21 -1.80
C VAL A 281 -2.32 16.26 -3.19
N GLU A 282 -2.20 15.21 -4.01
CA GLU A 282 -2.77 15.16 -5.36
C GLU A 282 -4.29 15.38 -5.34
N THR A 283 -4.96 14.82 -4.35
CA THR A 283 -6.42 14.79 -4.23
C THR A 283 -6.98 16.13 -3.74
N LEU A 284 -6.17 16.91 -3.01
CA LEU A 284 -6.58 18.17 -2.40
C LEU A 284 -6.05 19.41 -3.15
N CYS A 285 -4.96 19.30 -3.92
CA CYS A 285 -4.39 20.41 -4.71
C CYS A 285 -5.39 21.17 -5.58
N PRO A 286 -6.33 20.51 -6.32
CA PRO A 286 -7.32 21.22 -7.12
C PRO A 286 -8.21 22.18 -6.32
N LEU A 287 -8.33 21.97 -5.01
CA LEU A 287 -9.22 22.71 -4.13
C LEU A 287 -8.46 23.76 -3.28
N TYR A 288 -7.23 23.47 -2.86
CA TYR A 288 -6.48 24.27 -1.87
C TYR A 288 -4.98 24.40 -2.18
N HIS A 289 -4.62 24.78 -3.42
CA HIS A 289 -3.22 24.95 -3.81
C HIS A 289 -2.51 26.12 -3.10
N ASP A 290 -3.23 27.16 -2.66
CA ASP A 290 -2.65 28.27 -1.89
C ASP A 290 -2.07 27.80 -0.55
N GLU A 291 -2.70 26.82 0.10
CA GLU A 291 -2.18 26.24 1.34
C GLU A 291 -0.90 25.42 1.10
N LEU A 292 -0.80 24.77 -0.07
CA LEU A 292 0.46 24.14 -0.46
C LEU A 292 1.55 25.19 -0.58
N ALA A 293 1.31 26.33 -1.22
CA ALA A 293 2.30 27.38 -1.38
C ALA A 293 2.82 27.98 -0.04
N LYS A 294 2.01 27.92 1.02
CA LYS A 294 2.36 28.43 2.36
C LYS A 294 3.18 27.44 3.20
N SER A 295 3.23 26.17 2.81
CA SER A 295 3.88 25.12 3.61
C SER A 295 5.41 25.15 3.47
N GLU A 296 6.13 24.89 4.57
CA GLU A 296 7.60 25.03 4.60
C GLU A 296 8.31 24.12 3.57
N ASN A 297 7.83 22.89 3.38
CA ASN A 297 8.43 21.90 2.49
C ASN A 297 7.76 21.85 1.09
N ALA A 298 6.93 22.84 0.76
CA ALA A 298 6.22 22.89 -0.52
C ALA A 298 7.16 22.85 -1.73
N GLY A 299 8.29 23.57 -1.66
CA GLY A 299 9.28 23.60 -2.74
C GLY A 299 9.81 22.20 -3.09
N ARG A 300 10.01 21.33 -2.10
CA ARG A 300 10.46 19.94 -2.32
C ARG A 300 9.38 19.08 -2.95
N VAL A 301 8.11 19.27 -2.57
CA VAL A 301 6.97 18.59 -3.20
C VAL A 301 6.83 19.04 -4.66
N LEU A 302 6.92 20.35 -4.91
CA LEU A 302 6.85 20.91 -6.27
C LEU A 302 7.98 20.39 -7.15
N GLU A 303 9.22 20.34 -6.64
CA GLU A 303 10.35 19.76 -7.37
C GLU A 303 10.13 18.28 -7.70
N LEU A 304 9.69 17.49 -6.71
CA LEU A 304 9.38 16.06 -6.90
C LEU A 304 8.32 15.86 -8.00
N VAL A 305 7.28 16.66 -7.96
CA VAL A 305 6.15 16.62 -8.89
C VAL A 305 6.56 17.10 -10.29
N GLN A 306 7.38 18.13 -10.41
CA GLN A 306 7.94 18.58 -11.70
C GLN A 306 8.89 17.54 -12.32
N GLN A 307 9.62 16.81 -11.49
CA GLN A 307 10.57 15.78 -11.93
C GLN A 307 9.96 14.36 -11.93
N TRP A 308 8.63 14.23 -11.98
CA TRP A 308 7.94 12.95 -11.85
C TRP A 308 8.43 11.88 -12.85
N GLN A 309 8.89 12.26 -14.05
CA GLN A 309 9.41 11.28 -15.02
C GLN A 309 10.65 10.55 -14.52
N LYS A 310 11.46 11.18 -13.66
CA LYS A 310 12.69 10.61 -13.08
C LYS A 310 12.43 9.69 -11.89
N ILE A 311 11.21 9.69 -11.34
CA ILE A 311 10.86 8.83 -10.20
C ILE A 311 10.89 7.37 -10.64
N GLU A 312 11.64 6.56 -9.88
CA GLU A 312 11.79 5.13 -10.17
C GLU A 312 10.66 4.28 -9.60
N ASP A 313 10.14 4.65 -8.42
CA ASP A 313 9.01 3.97 -7.80
C ASP A 313 7.74 4.27 -8.61
N PRO A 314 7.15 3.27 -9.30
CA PRO A 314 6.01 3.49 -10.18
C PRO A 314 4.77 3.99 -9.44
N ARG A 315 4.62 3.67 -8.14
CA ARG A 315 3.48 4.11 -7.33
C ARG A 315 3.63 5.57 -6.93
N LEU A 316 4.81 5.97 -6.47
CA LEU A 316 5.11 7.37 -6.19
C LEU A 316 5.03 8.20 -7.47
N LYS A 317 5.54 7.65 -8.59
CA LYS A 317 5.48 8.27 -9.92
C LYS A 317 4.06 8.54 -10.38
N LYS A 318 3.15 7.58 -10.16
CA LYS A 318 1.72 7.75 -10.44
C LYS A 318 1.18 8.98 -9.71
N HIS A 319 1.43 9.06 -8.40
CA HIS A 319 0.91 10.16 -7.60
C HIS A 319 1.54 11.50 -7.95
N ALA A 320 2.86 11.52 -8.19
CA ALA A 320 3.56 12.72 -8.65
C ALA A 320 3.04 13.20 -10.01
N CYS A 321 2.79 12.30 -10.96
CA CYS A 321 2.22 12.65 -12.27
C CYS A 321 0.80 13.23 -12.15
N ASN A 322 -0.03 12.67 -11.30
CA ASN A 322 -1.39 13.16 -11.06
C ASN A 322 -1.37 14.53 -10.38
N ALA A 323 -0.55 14.69 -9.34
CA ALA A 323 -0.34 15.97 -8.66
C ALA A 323 0.20 17.03 -9.64
N HIS A 324 1.11 16.66 -10.54
CA HIS A 324 1.62 17.55 -11.59
C HIS A 324 0.49 18.05 -12.48
N ARG A 325 -0.39 17.15 -12.92
CA ARG A 325 -1.54 17.52 -13.76
C ARG A 325 -2.50 18.45 -13.01
N ALA A 326 -2.84 18.11 -11.77
CA ALA A 326 -3.72 18.90 -10.92
C ALA A 326 -3.17 20.33 -10.70
N LEU A 327 -1.88 20.45 -10.39
CA LEU A 327 -1.25 21.76 -10.16
C LEU A 327 -1.10 22.58 -11.44
N LYS A 328 -0.89 21.93 -12.59
CA LYS A 328 -0.90 22.60 -13.89
C LYS A 328 -2.30 23.10 -14.26
N GLU A 329 -3.34 22.29 -14.05
CA GLU A 329 -4.74 22.68 -14.26
C GLU A 329 -5.14 23.86 -13.35
N ALA A 330 -4.57 23.93 -12.14
CA ALA A 330 -4.77 25.04 -11.20
C ALA A 330 -3.93 26.30 -11.51
N GLY A 331 -3.06 26.28 -12.51
CA GLY A 331 -2.20 27.43 -12.87
C GLY A 331 -1.00 27.66 -11.94
N VAL A 332 -0.68 26.71 -11.06
CA VAL A 332 0.47 26.77 -10.14
C VAL A 332 1.78 26.42 -10.83
N LEU A 333 1.71 25.53 -11.83
CA LEU A 333 2.83 25.11 -12.66
C LEU A 333 2.62 25.62 -14.09
N ALA A 334 3.72 26.06 -14.72
CA ALA A 334 3.75 26.51 -16.12
C ALA A 334 3.63 25.35 -17.13
#